data_AF-N6TZQ0-F1
#
_entry.id   AF-N6TZQ0-F1
#
_cell.length_a   1.000
_cell.length_b   1.000
_cell.length_c   1.000
_cell.angle_alpha   90.00
_cell.angle_beta   90.00
_cell.angle_gamma   90.00
#
_symmetry.space_group_name_H-M   'P 1'
#
loop_
_entity.id
_entity.type
_entity.pdbx_description
1 polymer ?
#
loop_
_entity_poly.entity_id
_entity_poly.type
_entity_poly.pdbx_seq_one_letter_code
_entity_poly.pdbx_strand_id
1 'polypeptide(L)'
;MDNFQYIGASADLRGGFDWTMVFKWEFLSLSQREARRHDPTKEIKTPMIAGGLFVINKAYFDRLGKYDMQMDVWGAENFEISFRVWQCGGSL
;
A
#
# COMPACT_ATOMS: atom_id res chain seq x y z
N MET A 1 -29.81 -1.74 -4.66
CA MET A 1 -29.86 -0.92 -3.42
C MET A 1 -28.67 -1.35 -2.61
N ASP A 2 -27.74 -0.43 -2.33
CA ASP A 2 -26.56 -0.76 -1.53
C ASP A 2 -26.96 -0.95 -0.06
N ASN A 3 -26.33 -1.89 0.64
CA ASN A 3 -26.82 -2.40 1.94
C ASN A 3 -25.84 -2.23 3.11
N PHE A 4 -24.70 -1.54 2.90
CA PHE A 4 -23.66 -1.31 3.91
C PHE A 4 -23.13 -2.58 4.59
N GLN A 5 -23.26 -3.75 3.96
CA GLN A 5 -22.70 -4.99 4.51
C GLN A 5 -21.17 -4.94 4.57
N TYR A 6 -20.61 -5.44 5.67
CA TYR A 6 -19.17 -5.64 5.81
C TYR A 6 -18.78 -6.98 5.20
N ILE A 7 -18.01 -6.94 4.11
CA ILE A 7 -17.58 -8.13 3.37
C ILE A 7 -16.06 -8.15 3.32
N GLY A 8 -15.46 -9.32 3.57
CA GLY A 8 -14.01 -9.50 3.47
C GLY A 8 -13.52 -9.39 2.02
N ALA A 9 -12.45 -8.63 1.82
CA ALA A 9 -11.72 -8.61 0.57
C ALA A 9 -10.86 -9.88 0.39
N SER A 10 -10.41 -10.15 -0.83
CA SER A 10 -9.44 -11.21 -1.10
C SER A 10 -8.10 -10.91 -0.41
N ALA A 11 -7.54 -11.90 0.28
CA ALA A 11 -6.22 -11.83 0.92
C ALA A 11 -5.03 -12.01 -0.05
N ASP A 12 -5.32 -12.27 -1.34
CA ASP A 12 -4.31 -12.48 -2.40
C ASP A 12 -4.12 -11.23 -3.28
N LEU A 13 -4.42 -10.05 -2.74
CA LEU A 13 -4.25 -8.77 -3.39
C LEU A 13 -3.10 -7.98 -2.76
N ARG A 14 -2.37 -7.23 -3.58
CA ARG A 14 -1.42 -6.19 -3.16
C ARG A 14 -1.70 -4.89 -3.91
N GLY A 15 -1.17 -3.78 -3.42
CA GLY A 15 -1.27 -2.50 -4.11
C GLY A 15 -0.28 -2.40 -5.27
N GLY A 16 -0.72 -1.78 -6.35
CA GLY A 16 0.07 -1.49 -7.53
C GLY A 16 -0.43 -0.24 -8.25
N PHE A 17 0.14 0.03 -9.42
CA PHE A 17 -0.23 1.14 -10.29
C PHE A 17 0.17 0.82 -11.73
N ASP A 18 -0.31 1.61 -12.68
CA ASP A 18 0.24 1.66 -14.03
C ASP A 18 0.80 3.06 -14.34
N TRP A 19 1.27 3.27 -15.57
CA TRP A 19 1.88 4.53 -15.98
C TRP A 19 0.93 5.75 -15.94
N THR A 20 -0.37 5.55 -15.74
CA THR A 20 -1.32 6.65 -15.51
C THR A 20 -1.29 7.17 -14.08
N MET A 21 -0.53 6.53 -13.18
CA MET A 21 -0.38 6.91 -11.78
C MET A 21 -1.70 6.88 -11.01
N VAL A 22 -2.52 5.86 -11.31
CA VAL A 22 -3.73 5.52 -10.55
C VAL A 22 -3.50 4.24 -9.76
N PHE A 23 -3.87 4.26 -8.49
CA PHE A 23 -3.77 3.08 -7.62
C PHE A 23 -4.68 1.97 -8.13
N LYS A 24 -4.18 0.72 -8.10
CA LYS A 24 -4.98 -0.46 -8.43
C LYS A 24 -4.61 -1.64 -7.52
N TRP A 25 -5.55 -2.57 -7.37
CA TRP A 25 -5.30 -3.86 -6.74
C TRP A 25 -4.77 -4.85 -7.77
N GLU A 26 -3.65 -5.48 -7.47
CA GLU A 26 -3.06 -6.54 -8.28
C GLU A 26 -3.11 -7.86 -7.53
N PHE A 27 -3.44 -8.93 -8.24
CA PHE A 27 -3.27 -10.27 -7.69
C PHE A 27 -1.80 -10.57 -7.47
N LEU A 28 -1.52 -11.25 -6.35
CA LEU A 28 -0.22 -11.84 -6.11
C LEU A 28 0.17 -12.82 -7.23
N SER A 29 1.47 -12.88 -7.54
CA SER A 29 1.99 -13.86 -8.48
C SER A 29 1.70 -15.29 -8.01
N LEU A 30 1.78 -16.27 -8.91
CA LEU A 30 1.66 -17.69 -8.55
C LEU A 30 2.64 -18.08 -7.45
N SER A 31 3.92 -17.69 -7.58
CA SER A 31 4.96 -17.97 -6.60
C SER A 31 4.68 -17.35 -5.22
N GLN A 32 4.16 -16.11 -5.18
CA GLN A 32 3.78 -15.46 -3.92
C GLN A 32 2.62 -16.18 -3.24
N ARG A 33 1.61 -16.59 -4.01
CA ARG A 33 0.47 -17.36 -3.48
C ARG A 33 0.90 -18.72 -2.96
N GLU A 34 1.75 -19.43 -3.68
CA GLU A 34 2.30 -20.73 -3.25
C GLU A 34 3.12 -20.62 -1.96
N ALA A 35 3.98 -19.60 -1.86
CA ALA A 35 4.74 -19.34 -0.64
C ALA A 35 3.83 -19.07 0.57
N ARG A 36 2.72 -18.36 0.37
CA ARG A 36 1.73 -18.05 1.41
C ARG A 36 0.85 -19.23 1.81
N ARG A 37 0.72 -20.28 0.99
CA ARG A 37 -0.10 -21.47 1.35
C ARG A 37 0.35 -22.13 2.65
N HIS A 38 1.64 -22.03 2.96
CA HIS A 38 2.23 -22.63 4.15
C HIS A 38 1.94 -21.79 5.41
N ASP A 39 1.85 -20.47 5.25
CA ASP A 39 1.56 -19.53 6.34
C ASP A 39 0.85 -18.28 5.77
N PRO A 40 -0.49 -18.24 5.81
CA PRO A 40 -1.27 -17.13 5.26
C PRO A 40 -1.19 -15.85 6.12
N THR A 41 -0.63 -15.94 7.33
CA THR A 41 -0.53 -14.81 8.27
C THR A 41 0.70 -13.94 8.03
N LYS A 42 1.66 -14.43 7.25
CA LYS A 42 2.85 -13.65 6.87
C LYS A 42 2.48 -12.39 6.13
N GLU A 43 3.34 -11.39 6.28
CA GLU A 43 3.24 -10.11 5.61
C GLU A 43 3.38 -10.26 4.08
N ILE A 44 2.73 -9.34 3.37
CA ILE A 44 2.88 -9.18 1.93
C ILE A 44 3.59 -7.85 1.71
N LYS A 45 4.81 -7.89 1.15
CA LYS A 45 5.46 -6.66 0.69
C LYS A 45 4.65 -6.06 -0.46
N THR A 46 4.28 -4.80 -0.33
CA THR A 46 3.46 -4.08 -1.32
C THR A 46 4.25 -2.93 -1.96
N PRO A 47 4.32 -2.86 -3.31
CA PRO A 47 4.96 -1.74 -4.00
C PRO A 47 4.31 -0.38 -3.70
N MET A 48 3.01 -0.39 -3.43
CA MET A 48 2.18 0.80 -3.25
C MET A 48 1.14 0.53 -2.16
N ILE A 49 0.87 1.51 -1.32
CA ILE A 49 -0.30 1.48 -0.43
C ILE A 49 -1.45 2.32 -1.01
N ALA A 50 -2.69 2.00 -0.63
CA ALA A 50 -3.85 2.82 -0.99
C ALA A 50 -3.80 4.21 -0.33
N GLY A 51 -3.12 4.35 0.80
CA GLY A 51 -2.85 5.64 1.47
C GLY A 51 -3.71 5.89 2.72
N GLY A 52 -5.01 5.58 2.68
CA GLY A 52 -5.92 5.94 3.77
C GLY A 52 -5.75 5.17 5.09
N LEU A 53 -5.09 4.01 5.07
CA LEU A 53 -4.96 3.11 6.22
C LEU A 53 -3.55 2.53 6.27
N PHE A 54 -2.75 2.93 7.25
CA PHE A 54 -1.44 2.36 7.54
C PHE A 54 -0.99 2.74 8.96
N VAL A 55 0.06 2.09 9.45
CA VAL A 55 0.73 2.44 10.71
C VAL A 55 2.19 2.73 10.41
N ILE A 56 2.73 3.80 11.01
CA ILE A 56 4.12 4.19 10.85
C ILE A 56 4.70 4.65 12.19
N ASN A 57 5.97 4.35 12.44
CA ASN A 57 6.68 4.89 13.58
C ASN A 57 6.79 6.42 13.44
N LYS A 58 6.39 7.17 14.48
CA LYS A 58 6.37 8.65 14.45
C LYS A 58 7.74 9.25 14.13
N ALA A 59 8.80 8.80 14.79
CA ALA A 59 10.15 9.33 14.55
C ALA A 59 10.64 9.00 13.14
N TYR A 60 10.28 7.84 12.60
CA TYR A 60 10.55 7.49 11.21
C TYR A 60 9.78 8.38 10.23
N PHE A 61 8.50 8.65 10.48
CA PHE A 61 7.69 9.55 9.66
C PHE A 61 8.26 10.98 9.62
N ASP A 62 8.67 11.50 10.77
CA ASP A 62 9.33 12.80 10.87
C ASP A 62 10.67 12.82 10.10
N ARG A 63 11.51 11.78 10.28
CA ARG A 63 12.80 11.65 9.57
C ARG A 63 12.63 11.54 8.06
N LEU A 64 11.59 10.85 7.60
CA LEU A 64 11.31 10.66 6.20
C LEU A 64 10.81 11.95 5.54
N GLY A 65 10.39 12.97 6.30
CA GLY A 65 9.89 14.25 5.78
C GLY A 65 8.37 14.38 5.76
N LYS A 66 7.63 13.61 6.58
CA LYS A 66 6.16 13.65 6.69
C LYS A 66 5.47 13.49 5.33
N TYR A 67 4.47 14.31 5.00
CA TYR A 67 3.91 14.47 3.66
C TYR A 67 4.40 15.79 3.04
N ASP A 68 4.39 15.88 1.72
CA ASP A 68 4.59 17.14 1.02
C ASP A 68 3.42 18.09 1.30
N MET A 69 3.73 19.22 1.94
CA MET A 69 2.75 20.24 2.34
C MET A 69 2.20 21.05 1.17
N GLN A 70 2.75 20.90 -0.04
CA GLN A 70 2.23 21.53 -1.25
C GLN A 70 1.20 20.67 -1.99
N MET A 71 0.98 19.43 -1.56
CA MET A 71 -0.16 18.65 -2.04
C MET A 71 -1.46 19.30 -1.55
N ASP A 72 -2.45 19.37 -2.44
CA ASP A 72 -3.73 20.01 -2.16
C ASP A 72 -4.88 19.03 -2.30
N VAL A 73 -5.84 19.14 -1.39
CA VAL A 73 -7.08 18.36 -1.29
C VAL A 73 -6.92 16.83 -1.24
N TRP A 74 -6.62 16.19 -2.38
CA TRP A 74 -6.62 14.73 -2.51
C TRP A 74 -5.86 14.25 -3.75
N GLY A 75 -5.10 13.17 -3.59
CA GLY A 75 -4.50 12.42 -4.69
C GLY A 75 -2.98 12.44 -4.66
N ALA A 76 -2.40 11.34 -5.12
CA ALA A 76 -0.95 11.12 -5.26
C ALA A 76 -0.13 11.12 -3.95
N GLU A 77 -0.71 11.42 -2.79
CA GLU A 77 0.01 11.37 -1.51
C GLU A 77 0.44 9.94 -1.16
N ASN A 78 -0.36 8.96 -1.54
CA ASN A 78 -0.06 7.54 -1.40
C ASN A 78 1.10 7.11 -2.31
N PHE A 79 1.23 7.72 -3.49
CA PHE A 79 2.36 7.49 -4.40
C PHE A 79 3.66 8.06 -3.87
N GLU A 80 3.63 9.33 -3.47
CA GLU A 80 4.80 10.05 -2.97
C GLU A 80 5.38 9.33 -1.76
N ILE A 81 4.55 9.00 -0.76
CA ILE A 81 5.04 8.30 0.43
C ILE A 81 5.50 6.87 0.11
N SER A 82 4.83 6.15 -0.79
CA SER A 82 5.23 4.78 -1.14
C SER A 82 6.59 4.74 -1.83
N PHE A 83 6.79 5.64 -2.80
CA PHE A 83 8.05 5.79 -3.49
C PHE A 83 9.17 6.21 -2.55
N ARG A 84 8.91 7.19 -1.69
CA ARG A 84 9.90 7.68 -0.73
C ARG A 84 10.27 6.61 0.30
N VAL A 85 9.31 5.86 0.84
CA VAL A 85 9.61 4.76 1.78
C VAL A 85 10.53 3.74 1.14
N TRP A 86 10.22 3.26 -0.07
CA TRP A 86 11.04 2.25 -0.75
C TRP A 86 12.41 2.77 -1.17
N GLN A 87 12.49 3.97 -1.74
CA GLN A 87 13.75 4.54 -2.25
C GLN A 87 14.66 5.04 -1.14
N CYS A 88 14.12 5.36 0.05
CA CYS A 88 14.90 5.83 1.19
C CYS A 88 15.18 4.72 2.24
N GLY A 89 15.06 3.44 1.85
CA GLY A 89 15.54 2.29 2.63
C GLY A 89 14.53 1.66 3.60
N GLY A 90 13.25 2.01 3.50
CA GLY A 90 12.16 1.32 4.18
C GLY A 90 11.53 0.22 3.35
N SER A 91 10.39 -0.28 3.81
CA SER A 91 9.55 -1.23 3.08
C SER A 91 8.08 -0.99 3.38
N LEU A 92 7.23 -1.38 2.44
CA LEU A 92 5.78 -1.47 2.60
C LEU A 92 5.32 -2.90 2.35
#